data_AF-A0A2G4JLZ5-F1
#
_entry.id   AF-A0A2G4JLZ5-F1
#
_cell.length_a   1.000
_cell.length_b   1.000
_cell.length_c   1.000
_cell.angle_alpha   90.00
_cell.angle_beta   90.00
_cell.angle_gamma   90.00
#
_symmetry.space_group_name_H-M   'P 1'
#
loop_
_entity.id
_entity.type
_entity.pdbx_description
1 polymer ?
#
loop_
_entity_poly.entity_id
_entity_poly.type
_entity_poly.pdbx_seq_one_letter_code
_entity_poly.pdbx_strand_id
1 'polypeptide(L)'
;MTQEQIRAFVTRDWAGLAAAKACAWQAGKRTAGGDLHAADQLRRYVMTVRPDWPSPDDRADDLRNHLRVCEALGAIAIRPR
;
A
#
# COMPACT_ATOMS: atom_id res chain seq x y z
N MET A 1 -14.09 -0.50 7.13
CA MET A 1 -14.23 -1.59 6.14
C MET A 1 -15.13 -2.64 6.74
N THR A 2 -16.22 -2.99 6.06
CA THR A 2 -17.11 -4.07 6.48
C THR A 2 -16.53 -5.43 6.05
N GLN A 3 -17.00 -6.52 6.67
CA GLN A 3 -16.62 -7.88 6.29
C GLN A 3 -16.91 -8.16 4.81
N GLU A 4 -18.01 -7.63 4.30
CA GLU A 4 -18.44 -7.77 2.89
C GLU A 4 -17.50 -7.02 1.93
N GLN A 5 -17.03 -5.84 2.31
CA GLN A 5 -16.02 -5.10 1.55
C GLN A 5 -14.68 -5.85 1.50
N ILE A 6 -14.27 -6.48 2.61
CA ILE A 6 -13.05 -7.29 2.63
C ILE A 6 -13.24 -8.56 1.80
N ARG A 7 -14.39 -9.22 1.86
CA ARG A 7 -14.70 -10.38 1.02
C ARG A 7 -14.62 -10.02 -0.46
N ALA A 8 -15.31 -8.97 -0.88
CA ALA A 8 -15.27 -8.48 -2.26
C ALA A 8 -13.85 -8.10 -2.71
N PHE A 9 -13.04 -7.55 -1.80
CA PHE A 9 -11.64 -7.27 -2.05
C PHE A 9 -10.84 -8.56 -2.28
N VAL A 10 -10.90 -9.55 -1.37
CA VAL A 10 -10.08 -10.77 -1.51
C VAL A 10 -10.51 -11.65 -2.68
N THR A 11 -11.79 -11.65 -3.06
CA THR A 11 -12.31 -12.45 -4.20
C THR A 11 -12.21 -11.72 -5.54
N ARG A 12 -11.65 -10.50 -5.58
CA ARG A 12 -11.47 -9.74 -6.81
C ARG A 12 -10.53 -10.49 -7.77
N ASP A 13 -10.72 -10.27 -9.07
CA ASP A 13 -9.73 -10.68 -10.07
C ASP A 13 -8.45 -9.84 -9.90
N TRP A 14 -7.56 -10.36 -9.07
CA TRP A 14 -6.26 -9.76 -8.79
C TRP A 14 -5.32 -9.83 -9.99
N ALA A 15 -5.46 -10.85 -10.84
CA ALA A 15 -4.61 -11.04 -12.01
C ALA A 15 -4.94 -9.99 -13.08
N GLY A 16 -6.22 -9.82 -13.41
CA GLY A 16 -6.68 -8.78 -14.33
C GLY A 16 -6.36 -7.36 -13.81
N LEU A 17 -6.54 -7.13 -12.51
CA LEU A 17 -6.16 -5.84 -11.90
C LEU A 17 -4.65 -5.59 -11.96
N ALA A 18 -3.82 -6.61 -11.71
CA ALA A 18 -2.37 -6.51 -11.79
C ALA A 18 -1.90 -6.21 -13.23
N ALA A 19 -2.50 -6.87 -14.23
CA ALA A 19 -2.22 -6.62 -15.64
C ALA A 19 -2.61 -5.20 -16.06
N ALA A 20 -3.80 -4.74 -15.69
CA ALA A 20 -4.26 -3.38 -15.97
C ALA A 20 -3.38 -2.33 -15.28
N LYS A 21 -3.00 -2.57 -14.01
CA LYS A 21 -2.08 -1.72 -13.26
C LYS A 21 -0.69 -1.67 -13.90
N ALA A 22 -0.17 -2.81 -14.36
CA ALA A 22 1.12 -2.86 -15.06
C ALA A 22 1.08 -2.07 -16.37
N CYS A 23 0.02 -2.20 -17.17
CA CYS A 23 -0.18 -1.43 -18.40
C CYS A 23 -0.26 0.07 -18.14
N ALA A 24 -1.10 0.49 -17.17
CA ALA A 24 -1.20 1.89 -16.77
C ALA A 24 0.12 2.45 -16.23
N TRP A 25 0.86 1.63 -15.47
CA TRP A 25 2.19 2.01 -14.98
C TRP A 25 3.21 2.10 -16.10
N GLN A 26 3.21 1.21 -17.08
CA GLN A 26 4.08 1.33 -18.25
C GLN A 26 3.76 2.58 -19.09
N ALA A 27 2.48 2.95 -19.18
CA ALA A 27 2.04 4.13 -19.91
C ALA A 27 2.36 5.46 -19.19
N GLY A 28 2.50 5.45 -17.85
CA GLY A 28 2.63 6.67 -17.04
C GLY A 28 3.92 6.81 -16.23
N LYS A 29 4.77 5.77 -16.14
CA LYS A 29 5.99 5.81 -15.33
C LYS A 29 7.17 6.47 -16.04
N ARG A 30 8.08 7.01 -15.23
CA ARG A 30 9.50 7.18 -15.61
C ARG A 30 10.18 5.81 -15.53
N THR A 31 11.49 5.71 -15.81
CA THR A 31 12.20 4.47 -15.51
C THR A 31 12.05 4.09 -14.02
N ALA A 32 12.21 2.82 -13.64
CA ALA A 32 12.12 2.42 -12.23
C ALA A 32 13.01 3.28 -11.30
N GLY A 33 14.17 3.72 -11.79
CA GLY A 33 15.03 4.68 -11.09
C GLY A 33 14.44 6.08 -10.97
N GLY A 34 13.69 6.55 -11.98
CA GLY A 34 13.00 7.84 -11.95
C GLY A 34 11.89 7.93 -10.90
N ASP A 35 11.13 6.84 -10.71
CA ASP A 35 10.10 6.79 -9.68
C ASP A 35 10.70 6.75 -8.26
N LEU A 36 11.76 5.95 -8.07
CA LEU A 36 12.49 5.90 -6.80
C LEU A 36 13.12 7.26 -6.47
N HIS A 37 13.68 7.93 -7.46
CA HIS A 37 14.21 9.27 -7.31
C HIS A 37 13.12 10.26 -6.89
N ALA A 38 11.95 10.25 -7.56
CA ALA A 38 10.84 11.11 -7.18
C ALA A 38 10.34 10.84 -5.75
N ALA A 39 10.26 9.58 -5.33
CA ALA A 39 9.89 9.20 -3.98
C ALA A 39 10.91 9.70 -2.93
N ASP A 40 12.22 9.58 -3.19
CA ASP A 40 13.25 10.10 -2.29
C ASP A 40 13.22 11.64 -2.21
N GLN A 41 13.00 12.33 -3.34
CA GLN A 41 12.85 13.78 -3.35
C GLN A 41 11.63 14.23 -2.53
N LEU A 42 10.49 13.53 -2.64
CA LEU A 42 9.32 13.79 -1.82
C LEU A 42 9.62 13.54 -0.33
N ARG A 43 10.28 12.44 0.00
CA ARG A 43 10.69 12.12 1.38
C ARG A 43 11.56 13.23 1.97
N ARG A 44 12.58 13.68 1.24
CA ARG A 44 13.47 14.77 1.66
C ARG A 44 12.69 16.06 1.89
N TYR A 45 11.79 16.41 0.97
CA TYR A 45 10.95 17.60 1.12
C TYR A 45 10.06 17.51 2.37
N VAL A 46 9.41 16.37 2.61
CA VAL A 46 8.60 16.17 3.82
C VAL A 46 9.46 16.36 5.07
N MET A 47 10.68 15.85 5.10
CA MET A 47 11.60 16.06 6.23
C MET A 47 12.02 17.53 6.41
N THR A 48 11.98 18.37 5.37
CA THR A 48 12.22 19.81 5.54
C THR A 48 11.04 20.54 6.16
N VAL A 49 9.81 20.09 5.90
CA VAL A 49 8.57 20.72 6.39
C VAL A 49 8.17 20.15 7.76
N ARG A 50 8.48 18.86 8.00
CA ARG A 50 8.26 18.13 9.25
C ARG A 50 9.55 17.40 9.66
N PRO A 51 10.50 18.08 10.33
CA PRO A 51 11.79 17.49 10.70
C PRO A 51 11.68 16.32 11.68
N ASP A 52 10.59 16.27 12.44
CA ASP A 52 10.24 15.19 13.37
C ASP A 52 9.67 13.96 12.66
N TRP A 53 9.36 14.06 11.36
CA TRP A 53 8.73 12.98 10.61
C TRP A 53 9.75 11.95 10.08
N PRO A 54 9.43 10.64 10.14
CA PRO A 54 8.30 10.08 10.87
C PRO A 54 8.60 10.05 12.36
N SER A 55 7.66 10.56 13.17
CA SER A 55 7.77 10.51 14.62
C SER A 55 7.60 9.07 15.11
N PRO A 56 8.01 8.75 16.36
CA PRO A 56 7.72 7.46 16.97
C PRO A 56 6.22 7.10 16.93
N ASP A 57 5.35 8.10 17.11
CA ASP A 57 3.90 7.90 17.06
C ASP A 57 3.42 7.62 15.63
N ASP A 58 3.94 8.33 14.61
CA ASP A 58 3.63 8.02 13.20
C ASP A 58 3.99 6.56 12.87
N ARG A 59 5.13 6.07 13.39
CA ARG A 59 5.58 4.69 13.20
C ARG A 59 4.68 3.69 13.93
N ALA A 60 4.30 4.00 15.16
CA ALA A 60 3.42 3.15 15.95
C ALA A 60 2.03 3.03 15.29
N ASP A 61 1.50 4.14 14.78
CA ASP A 61 0.21 4.17 14.08
C ASP A 61 0.24 3.42 12.76
N ASP A 62 1.30 3.58 11.97
CA ASP A 62 1.50 2.82 10.73
C ASP A 62 1.54 1.31 11.00
N LEU A 63 2.31 0.88 12.01
CA LEU A 63 2.39 -0.52 12.41
C LEU A 63 1.03 -1.05 12.88
N ARG A 64 0.33 -0.31 13.74
CA ARG A 64 -0.99 -0.67 14.25
C ARG A 64 -1.99 -0.87 13.12
N ASN A 65 -1.97 0.00 12.12
CA ASN A 65 -2.84 -0.10 10.96
C ASN A 65 -2.50 -1.32 10.09
N HIS A 66 -1.20 -1.60 9.86
CA HIS A 66 -0.77 -2.81 9.15
C HIS A 66 -1.24 -4.08 9.85
N LEU A 67 -1.07 -4.18 11.17
CA LEU A 67 -1.55 -5.31 11.95
C LEU A 67 -3.06 -5.51 11.82
N ARG A 68 -3.85 -4.42 11.94
CA ARG A 68 -5.32 -4.48 11.78
C ARG A 68 -5.73 -5.00 10.40
N VAL A 69 -5.02 -4.61 9.34
CA VAL A 69 -5.29 -5.09 7.98
C VAL A 69 -4.93 -6.56 7.85
N CYS A 70 -3.77 -6.99 8.36
CA CYS A 70 -3.35 -8.38 8.36
C CYS A 70 -4.37 -9.28 9.09
N GLU A 71 -4.85 -8.86 10.26
CA GLU A 71 -5.88 -9.57 11.03
C GLU A 71 -7.19 -9.67 10.24
N ALA A 72 -7.65 -8.57 9.65
CA ALA A 72 -8.87 -8.53 8.87
C ALA A 72 -8.80 -9.45 7.63
N LEU A 73 -7.65 -9.52 6.97
CA LEU A 73 -7.41 -10.44 5.86
C LEU A 73 -7.35 -11.89 6.33
N GLY A 74 -6.65 -12.17 7.45
CA GLY A 74 -6.54 -13.50 8.04
C GLY A 74 -7.89 -14.08 8.49
N ALA A 75 -8.78 -13.23 9.00
CA ALA A 75 -10.14 -13.63 9.41
C ALA A 75 -11.04 -14.06 8.24
N ILE A 76 -10.67 -13.71 7.00
CA ILE A 76 -11.48 -13.97 5.79
C ILE A 76 -10.79 -14.96 4.85
N ALA A 77 -9.48 -15.19 5.00
CA ALA A 77 -8.76 -16.22 4.28
C ALA A 77 -9.43 -17.59 4.50
N ILE A 78 -10.14 -18.05 3.46
CA ILE A 78 -10.70 -19.39 3.35
C ILE A 78 -9.52 -20.36 3.51
N ARG A 79 -9.52 -21.17 4.57
CA ARG A 79 -8.58 -22.31 4.68
C ARG A 79 -8.66 -23.11 3.38
N PRO A 80 -7.55 -23.40 2.70
CA PRO A 80 -7.59 -24.33 1.58
C PRO A 80 -8.14 -25.66 2.12
N ARG A 81 -9.20 -26.16 1.48
CA ARG A 81 -9.66 -27.54 1.64
C ARG A 81 -8.71 -28.46 0.89
#